data_AF-J1H012-F1
#
_entry.id   AF-J1H012-F1
#
_cell.length_a   1.000
_cell.length_b   1.000
_cell.length_c   1.000
_cell.angle_alpha   90.00
_cell.angle_beta   90.00
_cell.angle_gamma   90.00
#
_symmetry.space_group_name_H-M   'P 1'
#
loop_
_entity.id
_entity.type
_entity.pdbx_description
1 polymer ?
#
loop_
_entity_poly.entity_id
_entity_poly.type
_entity_poly.pdbx_seq_one_letter_code
_entity_poly.pdbx_strand_id
1 'polypeptide(L)'
;MEMTFFVFLSVEEALERLNKRIDSAMSGWAFEAYRLNTPEGKQVAATAYRKYYMRTGRDYLVMQAVLDDLTGTTRVHFSGTDVKTWDFDLGAAAAFQDWMKEALSDSILPDP
;
A
#
# COMPACT_ATOMS: atom_id res chain seq x y z
N MET A 1 11.56 2.56 3.05
CA MET A 1 11.61 1.92 1.71
C MET A 1 10.37 2.32 0.95
N GLU A 2 10.53 2.56 -0.35
CA GLU A 2 9.48 3.12 -1.19
C GLU A 2 9.34 2.30 -2.47
N MET A 3 8.12 2.16 -2.95
CA MET A 3 7.79 1.46 -4.18
C MET A 3 6.69 2.20 -4.92
N THR A 4 6.94 2.53 -6.18
CA THR A 4 5.97 3.18 -7.06
C THR A 4 5.74 2.31 -8.28
N PHE A 5 4.48 2.16 -8.68
CA PHE A 5 4.09 1.46 -9.91
C PHE A 5 2.75 2.01 -10.42
N PHE A 6 2.36 1.63 -11.64
CA PHE A 6 1.12 2.06 -12.26
C PHE A 6 0.20 0.87 -12.51
N VAL A 7 -1.11 1.08 -12.41
CA VAL A 7 -2.14 0.07 -12.68
C VAL A 7 -3.20 0.61 -13.63
N PHE A 8 -3.86 -0.28 -14.39
CA PHE A 8 -4.98 0.12 -15.26
C PHE A 8 -6.33 0.23 -14.52
N LEU A 9 -6.38 -0.17 -13.25
CA LEU A 9 -7.56 -0.02 -12.39
C LEU A 9 -7.78 1.45 -12.02
N SER A 10 -9.02 1.82 -11.71
CA SER A 10 -9.30 3.09 -11.03
C SER A 10 -8.71 3.11 -9.61
N VAL A 11 -8.59 4.31 -9.04
CA VAL A 11 -8.15 4.49 -7.62
C VAL A 11 -9.05 3.70 -6.66
N GLU A 12 -10.36 3.68 -6.90
CA GLU A 12 -11.32 2.97 -6.06
C GLU A 12 -11.14 1.45 -6.14
N GLU A 13 -11.06 0.88 -7.35
CA GLU A 13 -10.85 -0.55 -7.54
C GLU A 13 -9.51 -1.03 -6.96
N ALA A 14 -8.45 -0.23 -7.13
CA ALA A 14 -7.15 -0.53 -6.57
C ALA A 14 -7.18 -0.53 -5.03
N LEU A 15 -7.80 0.48 -4.40
CA LEU A 15 -8.01 0.51 -2.95
C LEU A 15 -8.84 -0.68 -2.46
N GLU A 16 -9.91 -1.04 -3.18
CA GLU A 16 -10.76 -2.17 -2.80
C GLU A 16 -9.95 -3.47 -2.76
N ARG A 17 -9.08 -3.70 -3.75
CA ARG A 17 -8.19 -4.87 -3.77
C ARG A 17 -7.16 -4.84 -2.64
N LEU A 18 -6.57 -3.68 -2.34
CA LEU A 18 -5.63 -3.53 -1.22
C LEU A 18 -6.31 -3.75 0.13
N ASN A 19 -7.53 -3.24 0.31
CA ASN A 19 -8.33 -3.44 1.51
C ASN A 19 -8.70 -4.93 1.69
N LYS A 20 -9.20 -5.58 0.64
CA LYS A 20 -9.45 -7.04 0.67
C LYS A 20 -8.18 -7.82 1.00
N ARG A 21 -7.02 -7.40 0.47
CA ARG A 21 -5.73 -8.04 0.77
C ARG A 21 -5.40 -7.91 2.25
N ILE A 22 -5.41 -6.70 2.82
CA ILE A 22 -5.04 -6.52 4.23
C ILE A 22 -6.01 -7.23 5.17
N ASP A 23 -7.30 -7.22 4.87
CA ASP A 23 -8.34 -7.89 5.66
C ASP A 23 -8.18 -9.43 5.66
N SER A 24 -7.53 -9.98 4.62
CA SER A 24 -7.19 -11.42 4.56
C SER A 24 -6.00 -11.81 5.45
N ALA A 25 -5.23 -10.84 5.97
CA ALA A 25 -4.17 -11.14 6.92
C ALA A 25 -4.76 -11.38 8.30
N MET A 26 -4.24 -12.41 9.00
CA MET A 26 -4.61 -12.78 10.36
C MET A 26 -4.58 -11.62 11.39
N SER A 27 -3.87 -10.53 11.06
CA SER A 27 -3.62 -9.38 11.93
C SER A 27 -3.49 -8.07 11.15
N GLY A 28 -4.10 -8.02 9.95
CA GLY A 28 -4.05 -6.85 9.08
C GLY A 28 -5.28 -5.97 9.23
N TRP A 29 -5.11 -4.65 9.18
CA TRP A 29 -6.22 -3.72 8.98
C TRP A 29 -5.74 -2.38 8.40
N ALA A 30 -6.66 -1.65 7.76
CA ALA A 30 -6.49 -0.23 7.47
C ALA A 30 -6.88 0.59 8.71
N PHE A 31 -6.01 1.49 9.18
CA PHE A 31 -6.28 2.27 10.40
C PHE A 31 -6.49 3.77 10.16
N GLU A 32 -6.05 4.29 9.01
CA GLU A 32 -6.35 5.65 8.56
C GLU A 32 -6.62 5.63 7.05
N ALA A 33 -7.63 6.36 6.61
CA ALA A 33 -7.98 6.47 5.19
C ALA A 33 -8.50 7.87 4.87
N TYR A 34 -7.91 8.51 3.87
CA TYR A 34 -8.26 9.83 3.38
C TYR A 34 -8.52 9.75 1.87
N ARG A 35 -9.52 10.49 1.40
CA ARG A 35 -9.85 10.60 -0.03
C ARG A 35 -10.17 12.05 -0.36
N LEU A 36 -9.68 12.48 -1.51
CA LEU A 36 -9.90 13.81 -2.06
C LEU A 36 -10.23 13.68 -3.55
N ASN A 37 -11.20 14.47 -4.00
CA ASN A 37 -11.49 14.65 -5.42
C ASN A 37 -11.01 16.04 -5.84
N THR A 38 -10.31 16.13 -6.97
CA THR A 38 -9.95 17.42 -7.56
C THR A 38 -11.15 18.02 -8.28
N PRO A 39 -11.17 19.34 -8.52
CA PRO A 39 -12.22 19.99 -9.32
C PRO A 39 -12.38 19.39 -10.74
N GLU A 40 -11.32 18.80 -11.28
CA GLU A 40 -11.26 18.16 -12.59
C GLU A 40 -11.74 16.69 -12.55
N GLY A 41 -12.22 16.21 -11.41
CA GLY A 41 -12.73 14.84 -11.24
C GLY A 41 -11.65 13.77 -11.02
N LYS A 42 -10.40 14.17 -10.76
CA LYS A 42 -9.31 13.27 -10.38
C LYS A 42 -9.42 12.87 -8.92
N GLN A 43 -8.88 11.71 -8.57
CA GLN A 43 -8.91 11.16 -7.21
C GLN A 43 -7.51 11.04 -6.63
N VAL A 44 -7.41 11.37 -5.35
CA VAL A 44 -6.23 11.09 -4.52
C VAL A 44 -6.72 10.38 -3.27
N ALA A 45 -6.09 9.27 -2.93
CA ALA A 45 -6.36 8.52 -1.73
C ALA A 45 -5.06 8.22 -0.98
N ALA A 46 -5.10 8.34 0.35
CA ALA A 46 -4.01 7.93 1.22
C ALA A 46 -4.59 6.98 2.26
N THR A 47 -4.03 5.78 2.38
CA THR A 47 -4.46 4.78 3.37
C THR A 47 -3.25 4.22 4.12
N ALA A 48 -3.32 4.22 5.44
CA ALA A 48 -2.32 3.60 6.29
C ALA A 48 -2.77 2.19 6.68
N TYR A 49 -1.96 1.21 6.31
CA TYR A 49 -2.14 -0.20 6.60
C TYR A 49 -1.22 -0.64 7.72
N ARG A 50 -1.72 -1.56 8.54
CA ARG A 50 -0.96 -2.18 9.61
C ARG A 50 -1.07 -3.70 9.52
N LYS A 51 0.02 -4.41 9.75
CA LYS A 51 0.06 -5.88 9.82
C LYS A 51 1.04 -6.35 10.88
N TYR A 52 0.64 -7.30 11.73
CA TYR A 52 1.56 -7.87 12.72
C TYR A 52 2.52 -8.87 12.07
N TYR A 53 3.80 -8.80 12.43
CA TYR A 53 4.81 -9.76 12.01
C TYR A 53 5.40 -10.44 13.26
N MET A 54 5.12 -11.74 13.45
CA MET A 54 5.60 -12.50 14.62
C MET A 54 7.13 -12.48 14.78
N ARG A 55 7.87 -12.34 13.67
CA ARG A 55 9.34 -12.39 13.67
C ARG A 55 10.00 -11.19 14.38
N THR A 56 9.28 -10.08 14.58
CA THR A 56 9.81 -8.89 15.26
C THR A 56 9.57 -8.88 16.77
N GLY A 57 8.97 -9.94 17.33
CA GLY A 57 8.87 -10.14 18.79
C GLY A 57 7.86 -9.25 19.52
N ARG A 58 7.56 -8.06 18.99
CA ARG A 58 6.46 -7.14 19.31
C ARG A 58 6.73 -5.93 18.42
N ASP A 59 6.06 -5.81 17.29
CA ASP A 59 5.73 -4.53 16.65
C ASP A 59 4.94 -4.79 15.36
N TYR A 60 4.00 -3.90 15.06
CA TYR A 60 3.26 -3.95 13.81
C TYR A 60 4.02 -3.17 12.73
N LEU A 61 4.09 -3.70 11.52
CA LEU A 61 4.57 -2.92 10.38
C LEU A 61 3.49 -1.96 9.94
N VAL A 62 3.89 -0.73 9.65
CA VAL A 62 3.02 0.31 9.09
C VAL A 62 3.49 0.63 7.67
N MET A 63 2.56 0.58 6.73
CA MET A 63 2.75 0.96 5.34
C MET A 63 1.69 1.99 4.97
N GLN A 64 2.10 3.12 4.42
CA GLN A 64 1.20 4.07 3.78
C GLN A 64 1.12 3.74 2.28
N ALA A 65 -0.10 3.72 1.75
CA ALA A 65 -0.35 3.67 0.33
C ALA A 65 -0.98 4.99 -0.11
N VAL A 66 -0.36 5.64 -1.09
CA VAL A 66 -0.92 6.80 -1.78
C VAL A 66 -1.27 6.38 -3.20
N LEU A 67 -2.53 6.58 -3.57
CA LEU A 67 -3.03 6.27 -4.91
C LEU A 67 -3.59 7.54 -5.53
N ASP A 68 -3.26 7.78 -6.79
CA ASP A 68 -3.79 8.93 -7.53
C ASP A 68 -3.88 8.67 -9.02
N ASP A 69 -4.82 9.32 -9.72
CA ASP A 69 -4.96 9.27 -11.18
C ASP A 69 -4.66 10.62 -11.86
N LEU A 70 -3.88 11.48 -11.18
CA LEU A 70 -3.58 12.86 -11.61
C LEU A 70 -2.88 12.91 -12.97
N THR A 71 -2.13 11.87 -13.30
CA THR A 71 -1.38 11.75 -14.56
C THR A 71 -2.16 11.05 -15.68
N GLY A 72 -3.43 10.71 -15.45
CA GLY A 72 -4.27 9.98 -16.42
C GLY A 72 -4.26 8.46 -16.24
N THR A 73 -3.34 7.94 -15.44
CA THR A 73 -3.26 6.52 -15.05
C THR A 73 -3.13 6.44 -13.54
N THR A 74 -3.71 5.40 -12.92
CA THR A 74 -3.61 5.23 -11.47
C THR A 74 -2.18 4.84 -11.09
N ARG A 75 -1.52 5.76 -10.40
CA ARG A 75 -0.24 5.57 -9.73
C ARG A 75 -0.50 5.03 -8.33
N VAL A 76 0.28 4.04 -7.94
CA VAL A 76 0.30 3.48 -6.59
C VAL A 76 1.69 3.70 -6.02
N HIS A 77 1.76 4.35 -4.86
CA HIS A 77 3.00 4.59 -4.14
C HIS A 77 2.88 4.01 -2.72
N PHE A 78 3.75 3.08 -2.39
CA PHE A 78 3.88 2.55 -1.04
C PHE A 78 5.11 3.17 -0.38
N SER A 79 4.92 3.67 0.84
CA SER A 79 6.00 4.06 1.74
C SER A 79 5.80 3.37 3.08
N GLY A 80 6.90 3.02 3.75
CA GLY A 80 6.82 2.32 5.02
C GLY A 80 8.13 2.37 5.77
N THR A 81 8.02 2.41 7.09
CA THR A 81 9.14 2.29 8.01
C THR A 81 8.99 1.02 8.84
N ASP A 82 10.11 0.39 9.14
CA ASP A 82 10.16 -0.66 10.16
C ASP A 82 10.08 -0.03 11.55
N VAL A 83 9.61 -0.78 12.55
CA VAL A 83 9.54 -0.30 13.94
C VAL A 83 10.86 -0.63 14.64
N LYS A 84 11.47 0.39 15.22
CA LYS A 84 12.79 0.36 15.84
C LYS A 84 12.79 -0.45 17.13
N THR A 85 13.23 -1.71 17.07
CA THR A 85 13.79 -2.37 18.27
C THR A 85 15.20 -2.91 18.09
N TRP A 86 15.71 -3.07 16.87
CA TRP A 86 17.14 -3.17 16.55
C TRP A 86 17.29 -2.83 15.05
N ASP A 87 18.35 -2.12 14.65
CA ASP A 87 18.60 -1.59 13.28
C ASP A 87 18.74 -2.64 12.15
N PHE A 88 18.12 -3.81 12.27
CA PHE A 88 18.06 -4.83 11.23
C PHE A 88 16.67 -4.87 10.60
N ASP A 89 16.48 -4.07 9.54
CA ASP A 89 15.46 -4.40 8.53
C ASP A 89 15.91 -5.68 7.83
N LEU A 90 15.34 -6.80 8.26
CA LEU A 90 15.54 -8.09 7.62
C LEU A 90 14.57 -8.26 6.43
N GLY A 91 14.22 -7.17 5.73
CA GLY A 91 13.33 -7.11 4.58
C GLY A 91 11.85 -7.21 4.92
N ALA A 92 11.45 -6.92 6.16
CA ALA A 92 10.06 -7.12 6.61
C ALA A 92 9.12 -6.08 5.98
N ALA A 93 9.57 -4.83 5.89
CA ALA A 93 8.86 -3.77 5.18
C ALA A 93 8.76 -4.07 3.66
N ALA A 94 9.82 -4.64 3.06
CA ALA A 94 9.84 -5.00 1.64
C ALA A 94 8.83 -6.10 1.38
N ALA A 95 8.90 -7.17 2.17
CA ALA A 95 8.00 -8.30 2.08
C ALA A 95 6.53 -7.87 2.28
N PHE A 96 6.27 -6.88 3.13
CA PHE A 96 4.92 -6.35 3.29
C PHE A 96 4.46 -5.58 2.04
N GLN A 97 5.32 -4.71 1.50
CA GLN A 97 5.05 -3.98 0.25
C GLN A 97 4.83 -4.92 -0.93
N ASP A 98 5.69 -5.93 -1.11
CA ASP A 98 5.57 -6.95 -2.16
C ASP A 98 4.27 -7.75 -2.01
N TRP A 99 3.95 -8.20 -0.79
CA TRP A 99 2.72 -8.95 -0.50
C TRP A 99 1.45 -8.12 -0.77
N MET A 100 1.50 -6.80 -0.57
CA MET A 100 0.41 -5.89 -0.94
C MET A 100 0.37 -5.67 -2.46
N LYS A 101 1.52 -5.51 -3.12
CA LYS A 101 1.61 -5.37 -4.59
C LYS A 101 1.07 -6.59 -5.33
N GLU A 102 1.25 -7.79 -4.80
CA GLU A 102 0.66 -9.02 -5.36
C GLU A 102 -0.85 -8.91 -5.58
N ALA A 103 -1.58 -8.18 -4.73
CA ALA A 103 -3.02 -7.99 -4.86
C ALA A 103 -3.43 -7.18 -6.11
N LEU A 104 -2.46 -6.48 -6.71
CA LEU A 104 -2.63 -5.69 -7.92
C LEU A 104 -1.85 -6.26 -9.11
N SER A 105 -1.15 -7.38 -8.95
CA SER A 105 -0.16 -7.90 -9.92
C SER A 105 -0.70 -8.10 -11.33
N ASP A 106 -1.96 -8.51 -11.47
CA ASP A 106 -2.68 -8.70 -12.75
C ASP A 106 -3.07 -7.38 -13.44
N SER A 107 -2.94 -6.26 -12.72
CA SER A 107 -3.29 -4.92 -13.18
C SER A 107 -2.12 -3.97 -13.40
N ILE A 108 -0.91 -4.40 -13.04
CA ILE A 108 0.30 -3.60 -13.17
C ILE A 108 0.59 -3.36 -14.65
N LEU A 109 0.82 -2.10 -14.99
CA LEU A 109 1.28 -1.69 -16.30
C LEU A 109 2.81 -1.84 -16.40
N PRO A 110 3.35 -2.10 -17.61
CA PRO A 110 4.79 -2.06 -17.82
C PRO A 110 5.36 -0.71 -17.39
N ASP A 111 6.57 -0.72 -16.81
CA ASP A 111 7.28 0.54 -16.59
C ASP A 111 7.46 1.26 -17.95
N PRO A 112 7.22 2.58 -18.01
CA PRO A 112 7.39 3.36 -19.23
C PRO A 112 8.82 3.40 -19.75
#